data_AF-A0A2N1QA14-F1
#
_entry.id   AF-A0A2N1QA14-F1
#
_cell.length_a   1.000
_cell.length_b   1.000
_cell.length_c   1.000
_cell.angle_alpha   90.00
_cell.angle_beta   90.00
_cell.angle_gamma   90.00
#
_symmetry.space_group_name_H-M   'P 1'
#
loop_
_entity.id
_entity.type
_entity.pdbx_description
1 polymer ?
#
loop_
_entity_poly.entity_id
_entity_poly.type
_entity_poly.pdbx_seq_one_letter_code
_entity_poly.pdbx_strand_id
1 'polypeptide(L)'
;MKPLNKKMDFNIGQYKVKFNNEFKRKIEIKESPTSQFDILEIGSIEYSGVSIVLALRKDTEDKAIVPFIAETKMPNGEFIIMFDYECYTNFNQQIYRCYLAHELGHIISELNKNVFPYQTFEEKEKEVLEKKLNANENFADIEALKLIGNKNTYIKSLEYLIERISDFNDEEDLRLKLTMTESIKLRIRALK
;
A
#
# COMPACT_ATOMS: atom_id res chain seq x y z
N MET A 1 -15.51 3.14 -18.32
CA MET A 1 -14.08 3.36 -17.97
C MET A 1 -13.47 4.26 -19.03
N LYS A 2 -12.82 5.36 -18.61
CA LYS A 2 -11.96 6.15 -19.51
C LYS A 2 -10.79 5.25 -19.99
N PRO A 3 -10.26 5.44 -21.21
CA PRO A 3 -9.06 4.73 -21.64
C PRO A 3 -7.93 5.00 -20.64
N LEU A 4 -7.27 3.94 -20.17
CA LEU A 4 -6.10 4.09 -19.30
C LEU A 4 -4.93 4.59 -20.15
N ASN A 5 -4.41 5.77 -19.80
CA ASN A 5 -3.18 6.24 -20.41
C ASN A 5 -2.03 5.37 -19.89
N LYS A 6 -1.37 4.66 -20.80
CA LYS A 6 -0.19 3.84 -20.47
C LYS A 6 0.81 4.65 -19.64
N LYS A 7 1.16 4.13 -18.47
CA LYS A 7 2.15 4.75 -17.58
C LYS A 7 3.57 4.48 -18.07
N MET A 8 4.46 5.41 -17.76
CA MET A 8 5.89 5.24 -18.00
C MET A 8 6.49 4.40 -16.87
N ASP A 9 7.41 3.51 -17.24
CA ASP A 9 8.26 2.81 -16.27
C ASP A 9 8.95 3.82 -15.34
N PHE A 10 9.05 3.45 -14.06
CA PHE A 10 9.76 4.23 -13.06
C PHE A 10 10.48 3.32 -12.07
N ASN A 11 11.27 3.90 -11.17
CA ASN A 11 12.01 3.15 -10.16
C ASN A 11 11.46 3.40 -8.75
N ILE A 12 11.52 2.36 -7.91
CA ILE A 12 11.40 2.44 -6.46
C ILE A 12 12.74 1.96 -5.89
N GLY A 13 13.58 2.92 -5.49
CA GLY A 13 14.98 2.64 -5.21
C GLY A 13 15.67 2.03 -6.43
N GLN A 14 16.24 0.83 -6.23
CA GLN A 14 16.89 0.06 -7.29
C GLN A 14 15.94 -0.77 -8.15
N TYR A 15 14.67 -0.93 -7.74
CA TYR A 15 13.73 -1.80 -8.44
C TYR A 15 12.98 -1.02 -9.53
N LYS A 16 13.08 -1.52 -10.76
CA LYS A 16 12.35 -0.96 -11.91
C LYS A 16 10.93 -1.53 -11.96
N VAL A 17 9.95 -0.64 -11.88
CA VAL A 17 8.55 -0.91 -12.21
C VAL A 17 8.41 -0.92 -13.73
N LYS A 18 7.91 -2.02 -14.29
CA LYS A 18 7.68 -2.20 -15.73
C LYS A 18 6.18 -2.24 -16.01
N PHE A 19 5.66 -1.31 -16.80
CA PHE A 19 4.27 -1.34 -17.24
C PHE A 19 4.13 -2.05 -18.59
N ASN A 20 3.28 -3.09 -18.64
CA ASN A 20 3.15 -4.02 -19.76
C ASN A 20 1.69 -4.08 -20.26
N ASN A 21 1.38 -5.10 -21.08
CA ASN A 21 0.03 -5.37 -21.54
C ASN A 21 -0.94 -5.55 -20.37
N GLU A 22 -2.15 -5.05 -20.54
CA GLU A 22 -3.18 -5.09 -19.51
C GLU A 22 -3.94 -6.43 -19.58
N PHE A 23 -4.03 -7.14 -18.44
CA PHE A 23 -4.81 -8.37 -18.32
C PHE A 23 -5.82 -8.26 -17.17
N LYS A 24 -7.02 -8.82 -17.35
CA LYS A 24 -8.10 -8.74 -16.38
C LYS A 24 -8.29 -10.08 -15.66
N ARG A 25 -8.33 -10.06 -14.33
CA ARG A 25 -8.81 -11.18 -13.50
C ARG A 25 -9.51 -10.70 -12.24
N LYS A 26 -10.15 -11.62 -11.54
CA LYS A 26 -10.75 -11.40 -10.22
C LYS A 26 -9.83 -11.99 -9.17
N ILE A 27 -9.54 -11.24 -8.11
CA ILE A 27 -8.72 -11.72 -6.99
C ILE A 27 -9.43 -11.46 -5.66
N GLU A 28 -9.13 -12.30 -4.68
CA GLU A 28 -9.60 -12.18 -3.31
C GLU A 28 -8.49 -11.57 -2.47
N ILE A 29 -8.80 -10.56 -1.64
CA ILE A 29 -7.86 -10.04 -0.64
C ILE A 29 -8.27 -10.44 0.76
N LYS A 30 -7.27 -10.88 1.52
CA LYS A 30 -7.41 -11.38 2.89
C LYS A 30 -7.80 -10.32 3.92
N GLU A 31 -7.76 -9.02 3.58
CA GLU A 31 -8.21 -7.96 4.48
C GLU A 31 -9.71 -8.05 4.82
N SER A 32 -10.50 -8.77 4.00
CA SER A 32 -11.87 -9.11 4.36
C SER A 32 -12.32 -10.42 3.70
N PRO A 33 -12.91 -11.37 4.45
CA PRO A 33 -13.26 -12.72 3.98
C PRO A 33 -14.30 -12.77 2.85
N THR A 34 -14.83 -11.63 2.41
CA THR A 34 -15.78 -11.51 1.29
C THR A 34 -15.29 -10.59 0.17
N SER A 35 -14.08 -10.04 0.29
CA SER A 35 -13.63 -8.96 -0.58
C SER A 35 -12.93 -9.50 -1.83
N GLN A 36 -13.74 -9.73 -2.87
CA GLN A 36 -13.27 -10.03 -4.21
C GLN A 36 -13.29 -8.78 -5.08
N PHE A 37 -12.19 -8.49 -5.75
CA PHE A 37 -12.07 -7.33 -6.63
C PHE A 37 -11.79 -7.75 -8.07
N ASP A 38 -12.47 -7.07 -8.99
CA ASP A 38 -12.06 -7.03 -10.38
C ASP A 38 -10.81 -6.15 -10.50
N ILE A 39 -9.72 -6.75 -10.97
CA ILE A 39 -8.46 -6.05 -11.16
C ILE A 39 -8.05 -6.02 -12.63
N LEU A 40 -7.23 -5.03 -12.95
CA LEU A 40 -6.49 -4.94 -14.19
C LEU A 40 -5.00 -4.96 -13.85
N GLU A 41 -4.31 -6.03 -14.21
CA GLU A 41 -2.86 -6.10 -14.09
C GLU A 41 -2.25 -5.20 -15.15
N ILE A 42 -1.34 -4.34 -14.74
CA ILE A 42 -0.79 -3.29 -15.60
C ILE A 42 0.73 -3.30 -15.64
N GLY A 43 1.38 -4.05 -14.76
CA GLY A 43 2.82 -4.10 -14.70
C GLY A 43 3.34 -5.06 -13.65
N SER A 44 4.65 -5.02 -13.43
CA SER A 44 5.32 -5.81 -12.41
C SER A 44 6.59 -5.17 -11.88
N ILE A 45 7.04 -5.70 -10.74
CA ILE A 45 8.35 -5.46 -10.13
C ILE A 45 9.04 -6.82 -9.98
N GLU A 46 10.31 -6.89 -10.32
CA GLU A 46 11.11 -8.11 -10.16
C GLU A 46 12.00 -7.99 -8.92
N TYR A 47 11.85 -8.91 -7.97
CA TYR A 47 12.63 -8.97 -6.73
C TYR A 47 13.14 -10.40 -6.50
N SER A 48 14.46 -10.59 -6.45
CA SER A 48 15.09 -11.89 -6.16
C SER A 48 14.55 -13.06 -7.02
N GLY A 49 14.24 -12.81 -8.30
CA GLY A 49 13.67 -13.80 -9.21
C GLY A 49 12.16 -14.05 -9.05
N VAL A 50 11.50 -13.30 -8.17
CA VAL A 50 10.04 -13.31 -8.00
C VAL A 50 9.43 -12.11 -8.72
N SER A 51 8.42 -12.37 -9.56
CA SER A 51 7.63 -11.32 -10.20
C SER A 51 6.46 -10.93 -9.29
N ILE A 52 6.46 -9.68 -8.86
CA ILE A 52 5.38 -9.06 -8.08
C ILE A 52 4.50 -8.30 -9.06
N VAL A 53 3.23 -8.68 -9.15
CA VAL A 53 2.26 -8.10 -10.08
C VAL A 53 1.76 -6.76 -9.53
N LEU A 54 1.59 -5.78 -10.40
CA LEU A 54 0.93 -4.51 -10.09
C LEU A 54 -0.44 -4.46 -10.75
N ALA A 55 -1.47 -4.12 -9.98
CA ALA A 55 -2.84 -4.17 -10.46
C ALA A 55 -3.70 -2.96 -10.02
N LEU A 56 -4.52 -2.48 -10.95
CA LEU A 56 -5.52 -1.44 -10.70
C LEU A 56 -6.86 -2.09 -10.33
N ARG A 57 -7.46 -1.67 -9.22
CA ARG A 57 -8.84 -2.03 -8.86
C ARG A 57 -9.83 -1.28 -9.75
N LYS A 58 -10.73 -2.01 -10.43
CA LYS A 58 -11.64 -1.43 -11.42
C LYS A 58 -12.78 -0.60 -10.84
N ASP A 59 -13.21 -0.93 -9.64
CA ASP A 59 -14.37 -0.29 -8.99
C ASP A 59 -13.95 0.91 -8.14
N THR A 60 -13.03 1.74 -8.64
CA THR A 60 -12.50 2.89 -7.89
C THR A 60 -12.89 4.21 -8.55
N GLU A 61 -13.24 5.18 -7.71
CA GLU A 61 -13.54 6.55 -8.16
C GLU A 61 -12.30 7.26 -8.68
N ASP A 62 -12.48 8.30 -9.49
CA ASP A 62 -11.38 9.11 -10.04
C ASP A 62 -10.52 9.75 -8.92
N LYS A 63 -11.07 9.94 -7.72
CA LYS A 63 -10.40 10.45 -6.51
C LYS A 63 -10.93 9.72 -5.29
N ALA A 64 -10.07 9.00 -4.58
CA ALA A 64 -10.45 8.37 -3.31
C ALA A 64 -10.36 9.40 -2.17
N ILE A 65 -11.01 9.15 -1.03
CA ILE A 65 -10.79 10.02 0.13
C ILE A 65 -9.38 9.76 0.69
N VAL A 66 -9.06 8.48 0.90
CA VAL A 66 -7.70 7.99 1.20
C VAL A 66 -7.25 7.13 0.03
N PRO A 67 -6.06 7.39 -0.56
CA PRO A 67 -5.53 6.56 -1.63
C PRO A 67 -5.41 5.11 -1.18
N PHE A 68 -5.97 4.19 -1.96
CA PHE A 68 -5.91 2.75 -1.69
C PHE A 68 -4.69 2.15 -2.38
N ILE A 69 -3.89 1.44 -1.58
CA ILE A 69 -2.81 0.56 -2.05
C ILE A 69 -2.62 -0.54 -1.01
N ALA A 70 -2.56 -1.79 -1.46
CA ALA A 70 -2.49 -2.95 -0.58
C ALA A 70 -1.82 -4.12 -1.30
N GLU A 71 -1.00 -4.89 -0.58
CA GLU A 71 -0.46 -6.15 -1.06
C GLU A 71 -1.39 -7.35 -0.82
N THR A 72 -1.23 -8.41 -1.61
CA THR A 72 -1.75 -9.74 -1.28
C THR A 72 -0.90 -10.85 -1.87
N LYS A 73 -0.99 -12.02 -1.22
CA LYS A 73 -0.42 -13.29 -1.70
C LYS A 73 -1.50 -14.30 -2.08
N MET A 74 -1.48 -14.69 -3.35
CA MET A 74 -2.36 -15.69 -3.94
C MET A 74 -2.01 -17.12 -3.45
N PRO A 75 -2.94 -18.09 -3.50
CA PRO A 75 -2.67 -19.48 -3.08
C PRO A 75 -1.54 -20.17 -3.86
N ASN A 76 -1.29 -19.74 -5.10
CA ASN A 76 -0.19 -20.22 -5.94
C ASN A 76 1.17 -19.58 -5.59
N GLY A 77 1.23 -18.70 -4.58
CA GLY A 77 2.44 -18.02 -4.12
C GLY A 77 2.75 -16.71 -4.83
N GLU A 78 1.93 -16.28 -5.79
CA GLU A 78 2.10 -15.01 -6.49
C GLU A 78 1.76 -13.82 -5.58
N PHE A 79 2.60 -12.78 -5.60
CA PHE A 79 2.36 -11.52 -4.91
C PHE A 79 1.78 -10.48 -5.86
N ILE A 80 0.80 -9.74 -5.39
CA ILE A 80 0.11 -8.69 -6.13
C ILE A 80 0.03 -7.44 -5.25
N ILE A 81 0.45 -6.29 -5.75
CA ILE A 81 0.15 -5.00 -5.14
C ILE A 81 -0.98 -4.36 -5.95
N MET A 82 -2.11 -4.16 -5.29
CA MET A 82 -3.28 -3.48 -5.84
C MET A 82 -3.30 -2.02 -5.45
N PHE A 83 -3.88 -1.19 -6.29
CA PHE A 83 -4.13 0.22 -6.00
C PHE A 83 -5.34 0.75 -6.76
N ASP A 84 -5.85 1.89 -6.33
CA ASP A 84 -6.93 2.61 -7.00
C ASP A 84 -6.46 3.45 -8.20
N TYR A 85 -7.42 4.06 -8.89
CA TYR A 85 -7.17 4.92 -10.04
C TYR A 85 -6.40 6.20 -9.68
N GLU A 86 -6.60 6.74 -8.48
CA GLU A 86 -5.86 7.92 -8.01
C GLU A 86 -4.37 7.61 -7.89
N CYS A 87 -4.02 6.53 -7.20
CA CYS A 87 -2.65 6.04 -7.07
C CYS A 87 -2.03 5.81 -8.45
N TYR A 88 -2.75 5.08 -9.32
CA TYR A 88 -2.29 4.81 -10.68
C TYR A 88 -1.96 6.09 -11.45
N THR A 89 -2.85 7.08 -11.40
CA THR A 89 -2.65 8.33 -12.12
C THR A 89 -1.53 9.20 -11.54
N ASN A 90 -1.19 9.04 -10.26
CA ASN A 90 -0.24 9.88 -9.54
C ASN A 90 1.10 9.22 -9.18
N PHE A 91 1.40 8.01 -9.64
CA PHE A 91 2.71 7.36 -9.41
C PHE A 91 3.94 8.12 -9.92
N ASN A 92 3.79 9.21 -10.68
CA ASN A 92 4.91 10.10 -10.99
C ASN A 92 5.33 10.96 -9.80
N GLN A 93 4.44 11.17 -8.83
CA GLN A 93 4.74 11.88 -7.60
C GLN A 93 5.38 10.93 -6.59
N GLN A 94 6.43 11.40 -5.93
CA GLN A 94 7.21 10.60 -5.00
C GLN A 94 6.37 10.05 -3.83
N ILE A 95 5.31 10.76 -3.46
CA ILE A 95 4.46 10.43 -2.32
C ILE A 95 3.71 9.09 -2.51
N TYR A 96 3.14 8.85 -3.70
CA TYR A 96 2.48 7.59 -4.03
C TYR A 96 3.49 6.45 -4.24
N ARG A 97 4.72 6.78 -4.70
CA ARG A 97 5.81 5.78 -4.77
C ARG A 97 6.25 5.31 -3.39
N CYS A 98 6.17 6.16 -2.36
CA CYS A 98 6.45 5.75 -0.98
C CYS A 98 5.44 4.72 -0.48
N TYR A 99 4.15 4.83 -0.84
CA TYR A 99 3.17 3.81 -0.48
C TYR A 99 3.42 2.49 -1.19
N LEU A 100 3.77 2.55 -2.48
CA LEU A 100 4.15 1.34 -3.22
C LEU A 100 5.43 0.70 -2.65
N ALA A 101 6.36 1.50 -2.15
CA ALA A 101 7.55 1.01 -1.46
C ALA A 101 7.20 0.34 -0.11
N HIS A 102 6.19 0.85 0.60
CA HIS A 102 5.70 0.26 1.85
C HIS A 102 5.09 -1.13 1.63
N GLU A 103 4.17 -1.27 0.66
CA GLU A 103 3.61 -2.57 0.29
C GLU A 103 4.68 -3.55 -0.19
N LEU A 104 5.65 -3.06 -0.98
CA LEU A 104 6.80 -3.87 -1.36
C LEU A 104 7.63 -4.30 -0.14
N GLY A 105 7.71 -3.47 0.90
CA GLY A 105 8.34 -3.80 2.18
C GLY A 105 7.69 -4.98 2.90
N HIS A 106 6.36 -5.10 2.89
CA HIS A 106 5.65 -6.27 3.41
C HIS A 106 6.02 -7.54 2.63
N ILE A 107 6.02 -7.48 1.30
CA ILE A 107 6.38 -8.63 0.46
C ILE A 107 7.84 -9.05 0.69
N ILE A 108 8.76 -8.07 0.77
CA ILE A 108 10.19 -8.32 1.06
C ILE A 108 10.34 -8.99 2.44
N SER A 109 9.57 -8.56 3.44
CA SER A 109 9.53 -9.20 4.76
C SER A 109 9.22 -10.69 4.65
N GLU A 110 8.14 -11.01 3.94
CA GLU A 110 7.70 -12.40 3.79
C GLU A 110 8.73 -13.24 3.02
N LEU A 111 9.27 -12.71 1.92
CA LEU A 111 10.32 -13.37 1.14
C LEU A 111 11.60 -13.61 1.95
N ASN A 112 11.89 -12.75 2.93
CA ASN A 112 12.99 -12.91 3.88
C ASN A 112 12.63 -13.79 5.10
N LYS A 113 11.51 -14.52 5.05
CA LYS A 113 11.01 -15.43 6.09
C LYS A 113 10.54 -14.72 7.37
N ASN A 114 10.29 -13.41 7.32
CA ASN A 114 9.63 -12.66 8.37
C ASN A 114 8.14 -12.57 8.04
N VAL A 115 7.40 -13.63 8.39
CA VAL A 115 5.97 -13.75 8.14
C VAL A 115 5.19 -13.19 9.32
N PHE A 116 4.32 -12.22 9.06
CA PHE A 116 3.42 -11.65 10.05
C PHE A 116 1.97 -11.98 9.69
N PRO A 117 1.08 -12.16 10.67
CA PRO A 117 -0.34 -12.26 10.39
C PRO A 117 -0.86 -10.93 9.82
N TYR A 118 -1.88 -11.01 8.95
CA TYR A 118 -2.66 -9.85 8.56
C TYR A 118 -3.29 -9.22 9.80
N GLN A 119 -3.19 -7.90 9.93
CA GLN A 119 -3.73 -7.17 11.06
C GLN A 119 -5.21 -6.85 10.82
N THR A 120 -6.10 -7.23 11.73
CA THR A 120 -7.50 -6.79 11.67
C THR A 120 -7.66 -5.34 12.14
N PHE A 121 -8.81 -4.74 11.88
CA PHE A 121 -9.10 -3.40 12.38
C PHE A 121 -9.05 -3.35 13.93
N GLU A 122 -9.63 -4.33 14.62
CA GLU A 122 -9.62 -4.43 16.08
C GLU A 122 -8.20 -4.55 16.65
N GLU A 123 -7.30 -5.25 15.95
CA GLU A 123 -5.90 -5.35 16.33
C GLU A 123 -5.17 -4.01 16.16
N LYS A 124 -5.50 -3.24 15.11
CA LYS A 124 -4.98 -1.89 14.90
C LYS A 124 -5.50 -0.91 15.96
N GLU A 125 -6.75 -1.07 16.41
CA GLU A 125 -7.26 -0.28 17.54
C GLU A 125 -6.56 -0.59 18.84
N LYS A 126 -6.35 -1.88 19.12
CA LYS A 126 -5.60 -2.32 20.30
C LYS A 126 -4.17 -1.75 20.28
N GLU A 127 -3.51 -1.77 19.13
CA GLU A 127 -2.20 -1.15 18.90
C GLU A 127 -2.16 0.32 19.32
N VAL A 128 -3.15 1.10 18.88
CA VAL A 128 -3.29 2.53 19.18
C VAL A 128 -3.54 2.77 20.66
N LEU A 129 -4.45 2.01 21.27
CA LEU A 129 -4.77 2.11 22.70
C LEU A 129 -3.56 1.77 23.57
N GLU A 130 -2.79 0.74 23.18
CA GLU A 130 -1.58 0.29 23.87
C GLU A 130 -0.34 1.14 23.52
N LYS A 131 -0.45 2.06 22.54
CA LYS A 131 0.66 2.87 21.99
C LYS A 131 1.85 2.01 21.54
N LYS A 132 1.58 0.82 20.99
CA LYS A 132 2.59 -0.17 20.67
C LYS A 132 2.60 -0.50 19.20
N LEU A 133 3.55 0.06 18.44
CA LEU A 133 3.63 -0.12 16.99
C LEU A 133 3.63 -1.62 16.57
N ASN A 134 2.84 -1.94 15.54
CA ASN A 134 2.83 -3.25 14.91
C ASN A 134 4.19 -3.57 14.26
N ALA A 135 4.71 -4.77 14.53
CA ALA A 135 6.02 -5.19 14.05
C ALA A 135 6.09 -5.33 12.51
N ASN A 136 5.00 -5.77 11.87
CA ASN A 136 4.89 -5.88 10.42
C ASN A 136 4.95 -4.50 9.77
N GLU A 137 4.17 -3.54 10.27
CA GLU A 137 4.16 -2.15 9.80
C GLU A 137 5.54 -1.50 9.95
N ASN A 138 6.17 -1.66 11.12
CA ASN A 138 7.50 -1.13 11.38
C ASN A 138 8.55 -1.73 10.45
N PHE A 139 8.48 -3.03 10.18
CA PHE A 139 9.40 -3.70 9.27
C PHE A 139 9.22 -3.17 7.84
N ALA A 140 7.98 -3.08 7.37
CA ALA A 140 7.66 -2.55 6.05
C ALA A 140 8.09 -1.08 5.91
N ASP A 141 7.93 -0.27 6.95
CA ASP A 141 8.43 1.12 7.01
C ASP A 141 9.96 1.19 6.89
N ILE A 142 10.68 0.33 7.62
CA ILE A 142 12.14 0.27 7.56
C ILE A 142 12.61 -0.17 6.17
N GLU A 143 11.97 -1.17 5.56
CA GLU A 143 12.29 -1.58 4.20
C GLU A 143 11.98 -0.48 3.19
N ALA A 144 10.81 0.15 3.26
CA ALA A 144 10.46 1.26 2.39
C ALA A 144 11.49 2.41 2.49
N LEU A 145 11.96 2.72 3.70
CA LEU A 145 13.03 3.71 3.90
C LEU A 145 14.34 3.32 3.21
N LYS A 146 14.75 2.05 3.25
CA LYS A 146 15.93 1.56 2.54
C LYS A 146 15.76 1.70 1.02
N LEU A 147 14.56 1.45 0.50
CA LEU A 147 14.27 1.59 -0.93
C LEU A 147 14.27 3.05 -1.38
N ILE A 148 13.59 3.93 -0.64
CA ILE A 148 13.46 5.33 -1.00
C ILE A 148 14.76 6.10 -0.76
N GLY A 149 15.56 5.70 0.24
CA GLY A 149 16.85 6.33 0.58
C GLY A 149 16.71 7.75 1.15
N ASN A 150 15.49 8.21 1.43
CA ASN A 150 15.22 9.55 1.97
C ASN A 150 14.11 9.50 3.03
N LYS A 151 14.54 9.56 4.30
CA LYS A 151 13.66 9.54 5.47
C LYS A 151 12.64 10.67 5.50
N ASN A 152 13.05 11.90 5.17
CA ASN A 152 12.14 13.04 5.20
C ASN A 152 11.05 12.92 4.13
N THR A 153 11.40 12.43 2.94
CA THR A 153 10.43 12.16 1.87
C THR A 153 9.40 11.11 2.30
N TYR A 154 9.85 10.02 2.93
CA TYR A 154 8.96 8.97 3.39
C TYR A 154 8.04 9.44 4.52
N ILE A 155 8.59 10.14 5.53
CA ILE A 155 7.78 10.71 6.62
C ILE A 155 6.73 11.68 6.08
N LYS A 156 7.09 12.56 5.13
CA LYS A 156 6.12 13.45 4.47
C LYS A 156 4.99 12.70 3.75
N SER A 157 5.27 11.51 3.23
CA SER A 157 4.22 10.68 2.63
C SER A 157 3.23 10.14 3.66
N LEU A 158 3.69 9.79 4.86
CA LEU A 158 2.83 9.39 5.97
C LEU A 158 2.04 10.59 6.52
N GLU A 159 2.68 11.76 6.63
CA GLU A 159 2.02 13.00 7.05
C GLU A 159 0.88 13.39 6.09
N TYR A 160 1.06 13.20 4.78
CA TYR A 160 -0.01 13.40 3.80
C TYR A 160 -1.19 12.45 3.96
N LEU A 161 -0.97 11.18 4.35
CA LEU A 161 -2.10 10.28 4.65
C LEU A 161 -2.92 10.78 5.84
N ILE A 162 -2.25 11.32 6.87
CA ILE A 162 -2.94 11.93 8.02
C ILE A 162 -3.79 13.13 7.58
N GLU A 163 -3.25 14.00 6.73
CA GLU A 163 -4.00 15.14 6.17
C GLU A 163 -5.24 14.65 5.41
N ARG A 164 -5.09 13.64 4.54
CA ARG A 164 -6.21 13.06 3.77
C ARG A 164 -7.28 12.42 4.65
N ILE A 165 -6.90 11.76 5.73
CA ILE A 165 -7.85 11.17 6.70
C ILE A 165 -8.59 12.29 7.46
N SER A 166 -7.92 13.39 7.76
CA SER A 166 -8.48 14.51 8.52
C SER A 166 -9.56 15.27 7.75
N ASP A 167 -9.51 15.26 6.42
CA ASP A 167 -10.51 15.90 5.54
C ASP A 167 -11.85 15.14 5.48
N PHE A 168 -11.97 13.98 6.12
CA PHE A 168 -13.20 13.18 6.16
C PHE A 168 -14.21 13.85 7.12
N ASN A 169 -15.39 14.26 6.62
CA ASN A 169 -16.40 14.97 7.41
C ASN A 169 -17.57 14.11 7.93
N ASP A 170 -17.53 12.79 7.76
CA ASP A 170 -18.61 11.91 8.26
C ASP A 170 -18.43 11.57 9.74
N GLU A 171 -19.42 11.87 10.59
CA GLU A 171 -19.36 11.58 12.02
C GLU A 171 -19.44 10.07 12.31
N GLU A 172 -20.05 9.28 11.43
CA GLU A 172 -20.22 7.82 11.61
C GLU A 172 -18.89 7.04 11.55
N ASP A 173 -17.83 7.64 10.99
CA ASP A 173 -16.51 7.02 10.83
C ASP A 173 -15.42 7.59 11.75
N LEU A 174 -15.79 8.36 12.79
CA LEU A 174 -14.82 9.01 13.69
C LEU A 174 -13.84 8.00 14.33
N ARG A 175 -14.33 6.81 14.71
CA ARG A 175 -13.52 5.73 15.28
C ARG A 175 -12.46 5.25 14.30
N LEU A 176 -12.84 4.97 13.06
CA LEU A 176 -11.92 4.55 12.00
C LEU A 176 -10.84 5.61 11.75
N LYS A 177 -11.23 6.88 11.62
CA LYS A 177 -10.29 7.99 11.40
C LYS A 177 -9.27 8.12 12.52
N LEU A 178 -9.72 8.10 13.77
CA LEU A 178 -8.85 8.25 14.94
C LEU A 178 -7.84 7.10 14.98
N THR A 179 -8.31 5.87 14.78
CA THR A 179 -7.44 4.68 14.77
C THR A 179 -6.42 4.74 13.64
N MET A 180 -6.82 5.02 12.40
CA MET A 180 -5.88 5.14 11.27
C MET A 180 -4.87 6.26 11.48
N THR A 181 -5.34 7.43 11.94
CA THR A 181 -4.48 8.59 12.19
C THR A 181 -3.44 8.31 13.27
N GLU A 182 -3.85 7.78 14.43
CA GLU A 182 -2.93 7.49 15.51
C GLU A 182 -1.98 6.33 15.19
N SER A 183 -2.43 5.32 14.41
CA SER A 183 -1.56 4.26 13.90
C SER A 183 -0.45 4.83 13.01
N ILE A 184 -0.78 5.72 12.05
CA ILE A 184 0.24 6.38 11.22
C ILE A 184 1.16 7.27 12.07
N LYS A 185 0.65 7.95 13.11
CA LYS A 185 1.49 8.72 14.03
C LYS A 185 2.46 7.83 14.82
N LEU A 186 2.05 6.62 15.24
CA LEU A 186 2.96 5.66 15.88
C LEU A 186 4.10 5.28 14.93
N ARG A 187 3.78 4.99 13.67
CA ARG A 187 4.77 4.72 12.61
C ARG A 187 5.75 5.87 12.44
N ILE A 188 5.25 7.10 12.27
CA ILE A 188 6.11 8.31 12.15
C ILE A 188 7.03 8.48 13.37
N ARG A 189 6.53 8.27 14.59
CA ARG A 189 7.34 8.41 15.82
C ARG A 189 8.46 7.37 15.88
N ALA A 190 8.21 6.13 15.47
CA ALA A 190 9.23 5.08 15.45
C ALA A 190 10.33 5.34 14.42
N LEU A 191 10.00 6.08 13.35
CA LEU A 191 10.94 6.43 12.30
C LEU A 191 11.76 7.68 12.59
N LYS A 192 11.31 8.59 13.48
CA LYS A 192 11.99 9.86 13.82
C LYS A 192 13.22 9.63 14.70
#